data_AF-A0A3N4LGS1-F1
#
_entry.id   AF-A0A3N4LGS1-F1
#
_cell.length_a   1.000
_cell.length_b   1.000
_cell.length_c   1.000
_cell.angle_alpha   90.00
_cell.angle_beta   90.00
_cell.angle_gamma   90.00
#
_symmetry.space_group_name_H-M   'P 1'
#
loop_
_entity.id
_entity.type
_entity.pdbx_description
1 polymer ?
#
loop_
_entity_poly.entity_id
_entity_poly.type
_entity_poly.pdbx_seq_one_letter_code
_entity_poly.pdbx_strand_id
1 'polypeptide(L)'
;MKASHRKSKASKGKMKASKGKMKASHRKSKASKGTMRISKGKLDLEGKNKDLEGKTKDLEGKTKDLEGKTKDLEGKIKDLEGKAEGLTSEIKVLKSENKVLKSENKVLKSELSSIFKSTVLPLHKAVILKAIMKEICNIKQSKRNSKRMSKFAKTILGAQNNFGHFGLRSQKDMLFLSSQYDRVMMHRNGVAHEITGESTYHAFQHLKAREKAIYGMLFKHYFLCPMEKWKTEATDEQKNRIISNCTDEELEEYLQGV
;
A
#
# COMPACT_ATOMS: atom_id res chain seq x y z
N MET A 1 -73.40 1.73 119.23
CA MET A 1 -72.07 1.55 118.62
C MET A 1 -71.94 0.38 117.61
N LYS A 2 -72.64 -0.77 117.74
CA LYS A 2 -72.46 -1.95 116.86
C LYS A 2 -72.92 -1.80 115.40
N ALA A 3 -73.93 -0.97 115.10
CA ALA A 3 -74.48 -0.80 113.75
C ALA A 3 -73.57 0.05 112.81
N SER A 4 -72.88 1.07 113.33
CA SER A 4 -71.93 1.87 112.53
C SER A 4 -70.67 1.07 112.18
N HIS A 5 -70.25 0.15 113.06
CA HIS A 5 -69.12 -0.75 112.84
C HIS A 5 -69.40 -1.81 111.75
N ARG A 6 -70.64 -2.34 111.66
CA ARG A 6 -71.05 -3.22 110.56
C ARG A 6 -71.17 -2.48 109.22
N LYS A 7 -71.71 -1.25 109.21
CA LYS A 7 -71.76 -0.39 108.02
C LYS A 7 -70.35 -0.03 107.50
N SER A 8 -69.39 0.28 108.38
CA SER A 8 -68.02 0.62 107.98
C SER A 8 -67.22 -0.59 107.45
N LYS A 9 -67.46 -1.80 107.98
CA LYS A 9 -66.87 -3.04 107.44
C LYS A 9 -67.47 -3.41 106.09
N ALA A 10 -68.78 -3.25 105.90
CA ALA A 10 -69.44 -3.49 104.62
C ALA A 10 -69.01 -2.46 103.54
N SER A 11 -68.81 -1.19 103.90
CA SER A 11 -68.28 -0.18 102.97
C SER A 11 -66.83 -0.45 102.61
N LYS A 12 -65.97 -0.86 103.56
CA LYS A 12 -64.59 -1.30 103.28
C LYS A 12 -64.55 -2.54 102.38
N GLY A 13 -65.46 -3.50 102.56
CA GLY A 13 -65.59 -4.68 101.69
C GLY A 13 -65.98 -4.31 100.26
N LYS A 14 -67.01 -3.47 100.09
CA LYS A 14 -67.42 -2.93 98.78
C LYS A 14 -66.29 -2.13 98.11
N MET A 15 -65.57 -1.33 98.88
CA MET A 15 -64.45 -0.53 98.39
C MET A 15 -63.24 -1.40 98.00
N LYS A 16 -62.98 -2.52 98.70
CA LYS A 16 -61.97 -3.50 98.27
C LYS A 16 -62.39 -4.23 97.00
N ALA A 17 -63.66 -4.62 96.87
CA ALA A 17 -64.19 -5.26 95.68
C ALA A 17 -64.16 -4.34 94.46
N SER A 18 -64.50 -3.05 94.62
CA SER A 18 -64.39 -2.06 93.54
C SER A 18 -62.93 -1.82 93.12
N LYS A 19 -62.00 -1.76 94.08
CA LYS A 19 -60.55 -1.69 93.80
C LYS A 19 -60.05 -2.93 93.04
N GLY A 20 -60.55 -4.12 93.39
CA GLY A 20 -60.27 -5.37 92.67
C GLY A 20 -60.78 -5.35 91.22
N LYS A 21 -62.03 -4.90 91.01
CA LYS A 21 -62.62 -4.72 89.68
C LYS A 21 -61.84 -3.70 88.83
N MET A 22 -61.44 -2.56 89.43
CA MET A 22 -60.59 -1.56 88.77
C MET A 22 -59.22 -2.13 88.37
N LYS A 23 -58.59 -2.94 89.23
CA LYS A 23 -57.31 -3.58 88.90
C LYS A 23 -57.46 -4.60 87.77
N ALA A 24 -58.54 -5.38 87.76
CA ALA A 24 -58.84 -6.34 86.70
C ALA A 24 -59.14 -5.65 85.36
N SER A 25 -59.91 -4.56 85.35
CA SER A 25 -60.17 -3.78 84.13
C SER A 25 -58.89 -3.13 83.59
N HIS A 26 -58.02 -2.61 84.48
CA HIS A 26 -56.72 -2.05 84.09
C HIS A 26 -55.77 -3.12 83.51
N ARG A 27 -55.78 -4.35 84.04
CA ARG A 27 -55.03 -5.47 83.44
C ARG A 27 -55.57 -5.85 82.06
N LYS A 28 -56.90 -5.89 81.89
CA LYS A 28 -57.55 -6.20 80.61
C LYS A 28 -57.25 -5.14 79.54
N SER A 29 -57.23 -3.86 79.92
CA SER A 29 -56.86 -2.77 79.01
C SER A 29 -55.38 -2.81 78.62
N LYS A 30 -54.48 -3.18 79.56
CA LYS A 30 -53.05 -3.39 79.24
C LYS A 30 -52.84 -4.58 78.29
N ALA A 31 -53.54 -5.69 78.51
CA ALA A 31 -53.47 -6.86 77.62
C ALA A 31 -53.96 -6.51 76.20
N SER A 32 -55.07 -5.80 76.08
CA SER A 32 -55.61 -5.31 74.79
C SER A 32 -54.65 -4.37 74.05
N LYS A 33 -53.95 -3.48 74.77
CA LYS A 33 -52.87 -2.67 74.19
C LYS A 33 -51.67 -3.51 73.74
N GLY A 34 -51.33 -4.57 74.48
CA GLY A 34 -50.29 -5.53 74.11
C GLY A 34 -50.61 -6.26 72.81
N THR A 35 -51.83 -6.79 72.68
CA THR A 35 -52.29 -7.48 71.45
C THR A 35 -52.32 -6.53 70.25
N MET A 36 -52.74 -5.27 70.43
CA MET A 36 -52.75 -4.26 69.38
C MET A 36 -51.32 -3.87 68.92
N ARG A 37 -50.35 -3.86 69.83
CA ARG A 37 -48.93 -3.64 69.47
C ARG A 37 -48.37 -4.79 68.65
N ILE A 38 -48.69 -6.04 69.03
CA ILE A 38 -48.27 -7.23 68.31
C ILE A 38 -48.88 -7.26 66.90
N SER A 39 -50.17 -6.93 66.75
CA SER A 39 -50.81 -6.90 65.43
C SER A 39 -50.23 -5.82 64.51
N LYS A 40 -49.94 -4.62 65.03
CA LYS A 40 -49.20 -3.58 64.27
C LYS A 40 -47.81 -4.06 63.84
N GLY A 41 -47.04 -4.66 64.76
CA GLY A 41 -45.73 -5.21 64.43
C GLY A 41 -45.77 -6.28 63.33
N LYS A 42 -46.83 -7.10 63.30
CA LYS A 42 -47.03 -8.09 62.23
C LYS A 42 -47.30 -7.44 60.87
N LEU A 43 -48.14 -6.40 60.82
CA LEU A 43 -48.42 -5.65 59.59
C LEU A 43 -47.16 -4.94 59.05
N ASP A 44 -46.36 -4.36 59.94
CA ASP A 44 -45.08 -3.72 59.55
C ASP A 44 -44.08 -4.74 58.96
N LEU A 45 -44.02 -5.94 59.53
CA LEU A 45 -43.20 -7.04 58.99
C LEU A 45 -43.69 -7.49 57.61
N GLU A 46 -45.01 -7.56 57.41
CA GLU A 46 -45.60 -7.93 56.12
C GLU A 46 -45.31 -6.88 55.04
N GLY A 47 -45.37 -5.59 55.39
CA GLY A 47 -44.94 -4.49 54.52
C GLY A 47 -43.48 -4.61 54.11
N LYS A 48 -42.59 -4.82 55.08
CA LYS A 48 -41.15 -5.05 54.82
C LYS A 48 -40.90 -6.26 53.92
N ASN A 49 -41.66 -7.34 54.07
CA ASN A 49 -41.53 -8.52 53.22
C ASN A 49 -41.92 -8.21 51.75
N LYS A 50 -43.01 -7.46 51.53
CA LYS A 50 -43.41 -7.03 50.18
C LYS A 50 -42.35 -6.13 49.53
N ASP A 51 -41.77 -5.21 50.29
CA ASP A 51 -40.69 -4.35 49.80
C ASP A 51 -39.44 -5.16 49.41
N LEU A 52 -39.09 -6.18 50.21
CA LEU A 52 -37.98 -7.09 49.89
C LEU A 52 -38.25 -7.94 48.65
N GLU A 53 -39.48 -8.42 48.48
CA GLU A 53 -39.89 -9.18 47.30
C GLU A 53 -39.80 -8.32 46.03
N GLY A 54 -40.25 -7.05 46.10
CA GLY A 54 -40.10 -6.08 45.02
C GLY A 54 -38.64 -5.86 44.64
N LYS A 55 -37.77 -5.60 45.62
CA LYS A 55 -36.32 -5.45 45.40
C LYS A 55 -35.70 -6.71 44.76
N THR A 56 -36.18 -7.89 45.13
CA THR A 56 -35.68 -9.16 44.58
C THR A 56 -36.02 -9.29 43.10
N LYS A 57 -37.27 -8.95 42.71
CA LYS A 57 -37.70 -8.94 41.30
C LYS A 57 -36.93 -7.92 40.47
N ASP A 58 -36.68 -6.73 41.02
CA ASP A 58 -35.88 -5.70 40.35
C ASP A 58 -34.44 -6.16 40.11
N LEU A 59 -33.84 -6.87 41.08
CA LEU A 59 -32.51 -7.45 40.93
C LEU A 59 -32.46 -8.59 39.90
N GLU A 60 -33.47 -9.46 39.85
CA GLU A 60 -33.59 -10.47 38.80
C GLU A 60 -33.69 -9.84 37.40
N GLY A 61 -34.49 -8.78 37.25
CA GLY A 61 -34.60 -8.04 35.99
C GLY A 61 -33.25 -7.49 35.53
N LYS A 62 -32.54 -6.80 36.43
CA LYS A 62 -31.18 -6.28 36.17
C LYS A 62 -30.19 -7.39 35.80
N THR A 63 -30.32 -8.57 36.43
CA THR A 63 -29.45 -9.71 36.14
C THR A 63 -29.67 -10.23 34.72
N LYS A 64 -30.92 -10.38 34.29
CA LYS A 64 -31.26 -10.78 32.91
C LYS A 64 -30.78 -9.77 31.87
N ASP A 65 -30.91 -8.47 32.15
CA ASP A 65 -30.42 -7.42 31.25
C ASP A 65 -28.89 -7.48 31.09
N LEU A 66 -28.16 -7.76 32.18
CA LEU A 66 -26.71 -7.93 32.15
C LEU A 66 -26.29 -9.19 31.39
N GLU A 67 -27.01 -10.30 31.54
CA GLU A 67 -26.78 -11.52 30.75
C GLU A 67 -26.98 -11.26 29.25
N GLY A 68 -28.02 -10.53 28.86
CA GLY A 68 -28.26 -10.13 27.47
C GLY A 68 -27.10 -9.31 26.90
N LYS A 69 -26.67 -8.27 27.63
CA LYS A 69 -25.51 -7.46 27.23
C LYS A 69 -24.22 -8.28 27.12
N THR A 70 -24.04 -9.28 27.97
CA THR A 70 -22.88 -10.17 27.92
C THR A 70 -22.86 -10.99 26.64
N LYS A 71 -23.99 -11.59 26.25
CA LYS A 71 -24.13 -12.34 24.99
C LYS A 71 -23.90 -11.47 23.76
N ASP A 72 -24.41 -10.23 23.77
CA ASP A 72 -24.19 -9.28 22.67
C ASP A 72 -22.70 -8.93 22.51
N LEU A 73 -21.99 -8.75 23.63
CA LEU A 73 -20.55 -8.51 23.63
C LEU A 73 -19.76 -9.72 23.13
N GLU A 74 -20.13 -10.94 23.53
CA GLU A 74 -19.53 -12.18 23.01
C GLU A 74 -19.69 -12.31 21.49
N GLY A 75 -20.87 -11.95 20.96
CA GLY A 75 -21.11 -11.91 19.51
C GLY A 75 -20.17 -10.94 18.80
N LYS A 76 -20.05 -9.71 19.32
CA LYS A 76 -19.14 -8.69 18.77
C LYS A 76 -17.67 -9.13 18.83
N ILE A 77 -17.27 -9.84 19.88
CA ILE A 77 -15.90 -10.36 19.99
C ILE A 77 -15.63 -11.38 18.86
N LYS A 78 -16.54 -12.34 18.65
CA LYS A 78 -16.40 -13.33 17.56
C LYS A 78 -16.33 -12.69 16.18
N ASP A 79 -17.15 -11.67 15.93
CA ASP A 79 -17.12 -10.93 14.66
C ASP A 79 -15.78 -10.22 14.45
N LEU A 80 -15.21 -9.64 15.50
CA LEU A 80 -13.89 -8.99 15.45
C LEU A 80 -12.76 -10.00 15.25
N GLU A 81 -12.83 -11.17 15.88
CA GLU A 81 -11.89 -12.28 15.68
C GLU A 81 -11.89 -12.73 14.22
N GLY A 82 -13.07 -12.97 13.63
CA GLY A 82 -13.19 -13.35 12.22
C GLY A 82 -12.62 -12.29 11.26
N LYS A 83 -12.85 -11.00 11.55
CA LYS A 83 -12.24 -9.90 10.77
C LYS A 83 -10.71 -9.89 10.90
N ALA A 84 -10.18 -10.11 12.10
CA ALA A 84 -8.73 -10.15 12.34
C ALA A 84 -8.07 -11.32 11.60
N GLU A 85 -8.71 -12.48 11.55
CA GLU A 85 -8.24 -13.63 10.77
C GLU A 85 -8.25 -13.36 9.26
N GLY A 86 -9.31 -12.71 8.76
CA GLY A 86 -9.41 -12.27 7.37
C GLY A 86 -8.27 -11.33 6.97
N LEU A 87 -8.04 -10.28 7.77
CA LEU A 87 -6.93 -9.35 7.57
C LEU A 87 -5.56 -10.03 7.64
N THR A 88 -5.39 -10.99 8.55
CA THR A 88 -4.13 -11.76 8.68
C THR A 88 -3.86 -12.58 7.41
N SER A 89 -4.91 -13.15 6.81
CA SER A 89 -4.81 -13.92 5.57
C SER A 89 -4.46 -13.01 4.38
N GLU A 90 -5.10 -11.85 4.28
CA GLU A 90 -4.81 -10.85 3.25
C GLU A 90 -3.35 -10.35 3.33
N ILE A 91 -2.86 -10.06 4.54
CA ILE A 91 -1.46 -9.68 4.77
C ILE A 91 -0.49 -10.77 4.29
N LYS A 92 -0.81 -12.05 4.49
CA LYS A 92 0.03 -13.17 4.01
C LYS A 92 0.10 -13.19 2.48
N VAL A 93 -1.04 -13.00 1.81
CA VAL A 93 -1.13 -12.94 0.33
C VAL A 93 -0.31 -11.77 -0.20
N LEU A 94 -0.53 -10.55 0.31
CA LEU A 94 0.23 -9.36 -0.08
C LEU A 94 1.74 -9.50 0.15
N LYS A 95 2.13 -10.22 1.20
CA LYS A 95 3.55 -10.51 1.48
C LYS A 95 4.15 -11.49 0.47
N SER A 96 3.39 -12.48 0.00
CA SER A 96 3.84 -13.37 -1.08
C SER A 96 3.93 -12.65 -2.41
N GLU A 97 2.94 -11.85 -2.78
CA GLU A 97 2.96 -11.05 -4.03
C GLU A 97 4.14 -10.09 -4.07
N ASN A 98 4.42 -9.39 -2.96
CA ASN A 98 5.60 -8.54 -2.85
C ASN A 98 6.92 -9.29 -3.05
N LYS A 99 7.02 -10.55 -2.62
CA LYS A 99 8.23 -11.35 -2.86
C LYS A 99 8.40 -11.65 -4.36
N VAL A 100 7.31 -12.03 -5.04
CA VAL A 100 7.30 -12.30 -6.49
C VAL A 100 7.71 -11.04 -7.27
N LEU A 101 7.05 -9.91 -7.01
CA LEU A 101 7.38 -8.63 -7.64
C LEU A 101 8.83 -8.20 -7.41
N LYS A 102 9.40 -8.49 -6.23
CA LYS A 102 10.80 -8.21 -5.93
C LYS A 102 11.75 -9.09 -6.75
N SER A 103 11.42 -10.37 -6.95
CA SER A 103 12.21 -11.25 -7.82
C SER A 103 12.13 -10.85 -9.28
N GLU A 104 10.95 -10.53 -9.80
CA GLU A 104 10.76 -10.07 -11.19
C GLU A 104 11.53 -8.78 -11.45
N ASN A 105 11.48 -7.82 -10.53
CA ASN A 105 12.29 -6.61 -10.61
C ASN A 105 13.79 -6.88 -10.64
N LYS A 106 14.27 -7.93 -9.95
CA LYS A 106 15.67 -8.32 -9.99
C LYS A 106 16.05 -8.90 -11.36
N VAL A 107 15.19 -9.74 -11.94
CA VAL A 107 15.37 -10.30 -13.30
C VAL A 107 15.41 -9.17 -14.32
N LEU A 108 14.41 -8.29 -14.33
CA LEU A 108 14.34 -7.15 -15.25
C LEU A 108 15.58 -6.24 -15.16
N LYS A 109 16.06 -5.94 -13.94
CA LYS A 109 17.30 -5.18 -13.75
C LYS A 109 18.53 -5.89 -14.35
N SER A 110 18.59 -7.21 -14.23
CA SER A 110 19.68 -8.01 -14.79
C SER A 110 19.64 -8.06 -16.32
N GLU A 111 18.46 -8.24 -16.90
CA GLU A 111 18.24 -8.23 -18.35
C GLU A 111 18.57 -6.86 -18.95
N LEU A 112 18.07 -5.78 -18.32
CA LEU A 112 18.38 -4.42 -18.71
C LEU A 112 19.89 -4.16 -18.65
N SER A 113 20.57 -4.58 -17.57
CA SER A 113 22.02 -4.47 -17.50
C SER A 113 22.75 -5.29 -18.56
N SER A 114 22.20 -6.44 -18.98
CA SER A 114 22.78 -7.26 -20.05
C SER A 114 22.68 -6.51 -21.38
N ILE A 115 21.50 -6.01 -21.73
CA ILE A 115 21.24 -5.20 -22.93
C ILE A 115 22.18 -3.99 -22.99
N PHE A 116 22.30 -3.25 -21.89
CA PHE A 116 23.21 -2.10 -21.85
C PHE A 116 24.67 -2.49 -22.13
N LYS A 117 25.13 -3.62 -21.58
CA LYS A 117 26.51 -4.10 -21.81
C LYS A 117 26.72 -4.65 -23.21
N SER A 118 25.76 -5.37 -23.77
CA SER A 118 25.91 -6.11 -25.03
C SER A 118 25.57 -5.29 -26.26
N THR A 119 24.67 -4.32 -26.18
CA THR A 119 24.22 -3.54 -27.34
C THR A 119 24.46 -2.04 -27.17
N VAL A 120 23.95 -1.43 -26.10
CA VAL A 120 23.95 0.04 -25.96
C VAL A 120 25.35 0.60 -25.75
N LEU A 121 26.14 0.03 -24.84
CA LEU A 121 27.47 0.51 -24.50
C LEU A 121 28.44 0.41 -25.69
N PRO A 122 28.55 -0.72 -26.43
CA PRO A 122 29.38 -0.79 -27.64
C PRO A 122 29.01 0.27 -28.69
N LEU A 123 27.71 0.54 -28.90
CA LEU A 123 27.26 1.58 -29.83
C LEU A 123 27.76 2.97 -29.40
N HIS A 124 27.58 3.34 -28.13
CA HIS A 124 28.04 4.63 -27.63
C HIS A 124 29.57 4.77 -27.70
N LYS A 125 30.31 3.70 -27.40
CA LYS A 125 31.77 3.68 -27.58
C LYS A 125 32.14 3.91 -29.05
N ALA A 126 31.48 3.24 -29.98
CA ALA A 126 31.76 3.36 -31.41
C ALA A 126 31.50 4.78 -31.92
N VAL A 127 30.38 5.40 -31.53
CA VAL A 127 30.04 6.78 -31.94
C VAL A 127 31.07 7.78 -31.40
N ILE A 128 31.47 7.68 -30.13
CA ILE A 128 32.51 8.57 -29.58
C ILE A 128 33.86 8.34 -30.26
N LEU A 129 34.28 7.09 -30.46
CA LEU A 129 35.56 6.81 -31.12
C LEU A 129 35.59 7.34 -32.55
N LYS A 130 34.49 7.21 -33.30
CA LYS A 130 34.38 7.75 -34.65
C LYS A 130 34.30 9.28 -34.66
N ALA A 131 33.67 9.91 -33.66
CA ALA A 131 33.72 11.36 -33.50
C ALA A 131 35.17 11.87 -33.29
N ILE A 132 35.96 11.17 -32.47
CA ILE A 132 37.38 11.47 -32.29
C ILE A 132 38.14 11.29 -33.62
N MET A 133 37.92 10.19 -34.34
CA MET A 133 38.55 9.96 -35.64
C MET A 133 38.22 11.08 -36.64
N LYS A 134 36.97 11.53 -36.66
CA LYS A 134 36.52 12.65 -37.50
C LYS A 134 37.27 13.94 -37.17
N GLU A 135 37.47 14.24 -35.89
CA GLU A 135 38.25 15.41 -35.43
C GLU A 135 39.72 15.28 -35.83
N ILE A 136 40.34 14.11 -35.66
CA ILE A 136 41.73 13.84 -36.05
C ILE A 136 41.93 14.01 -37.56
N CYS A 137 41.01 13.46 -38.36
CA CYS A 137 41.07 13.50 -39.82
C CYS A 137 40.50 14.80 -40.42
N ASN A 138 40.04 15.75 -39.60
CA ASN A 138 39.40 16.99 -40.06
C ASN A 138 38.30 16.78 -41.13
N ILE A 139 37.53 15.68 -40.99
CA ILE A 139 36.52 15.29 -41.98
C ILE A 139 35.33 16.24 -41.87
N LYS A 140 35.09 17.02 -42.94
CA LYS A 140 33.91 17.89 -43.04
C LYS A 140 32.65 17.04 -43.23
N GLN A 141 31.57 17.44 -42.56
CA GLN A 141 30.29 16.75 -42.62
C GLN A 141 29.76 16.72 -44.07
N SER A 142 29.62 15.54 -44.67
CA SER A 142 29.01 15.40 -45.99
C SER A 142 27.49 15.59 -45.86
N LYS A 143 26.94 16.59 -46.56
CA LYS A 143 25.48 16.67 -46.74
C LYS A 143 25.07 15.57 -47.71
N ARG A 144 24.73 14.38 -47.19
CA ARG A 144 24.05 13.35 -47.99
C ARG A 144 22.67 13.87 -48.43
N ASN A 145 22.60 14.43 -49.64
CA ASN A 145 21.34 14.69 -50.33
C ASN A 145 20.70 13.35 -50.74
N SER A 146 19.90 12.77 -49.85
CA SER A 146 19.20 11.51 -50.11
C SER A 146 17.91 11.76 -50.92
N LYS A 147 18.03 11.86 -52.24
CA LYS A 147 16.88 11.72 -53.17
C LYS A 147 16.92 10.45 -54.03
N ARG A 148 17.93 9.58 -53.85
CA ARG A 148 18.17 8.41 -54.72
C ARG A 148 18.14 7.12 -53.89
N MET A 149 17.29 6.16 -54.29
CA MET A 149 17.18 4.84 -53.65
C MET A 149 18.56 4.16 -53.51
N SER A 150 18.79 3.53 -52.36
CA SER A 150 20.06 2.82 -52.11
C SER A 150 20.27 1.65 -53.08
N LYS A 151 21.53 1.22 -53.24
CA LYS A 151 21.88 0.05 -54.06
C LYS A 151 21.14 -1.21 -53.57
N PHE A 152 20.97 -1.36 -52.26
CA PHE A 152 20.27 -2.48 -51.65
C PHE A 152 18.75 -2.42 -51.87
N ALA A 153 18.12 -1.26 -51.75
CA ALA A 153 16.71 -1.10 -52.11
C ALA A 153 16.47 -1.48 -53.59
N LYS A 154 17.37 -1.09 -54.50
CA LYS A 154 17.31 -1.50 -55.91
C LYS A 154 17.50 -3.01 -56.12
N THR A 155 18.37 -3.64 -55.35
CA THR A 155 18.53 -5.11 -55.38
C THR A 155 17.26 -5.83 -54.94
N ILE A 156 16.60 -5.35 -53.87
CA ILE A 156 15.31 -5.90 -53.41
C ILE A 156 14.25 -5.73 -54.50
N LEU A 157 14.17 -4.54 -55.12
CA LEU A 157 13.27 -4.27 -56.24
C LEU A 157 13.54 -5.20 -57.44
N GLY A 158 14.80 -5.45 -57.78
CA GLY A 158 15.17 -6.35 -58.88
C GLY A 158 14.73 -7.80 -58.66
N ALA A 159 14.60 -8.23 -57.40
CA ALA A 159 14.14 -9.56 -57.03
C ALA A 159 12.60 -9.67 -56.91
N GLN A 160 11.84 -8.62 -57.25
CA GLN A 160 10.40 -8.55 -57.01
C GLN A 160 9.57 -9.69 -57.63
N ASN A 161 10.03 -10.28 -58.73
CA ASN A 161 9.35 -11.39 -59.40
C ASN A 161 9.61 -12.76 -58.74
N ASN A 162 10.55 -12.82 -57.80
CA ASN A 162 10.89 -14.03 -57.03
C ASN A 162 10.40 -13.93 -55.57
N PHE A 163 9.32 -13.20 -55.33
CA PHE A 163 8.80 -12.91 -53.99
C PHE A 163 8.46 -14.19 -53.19
N GLY A 164 7.99 -15.25 -53.87
CA GLY A 164 7.65 -16.53 -53.23
C GLY A 164 8.84 -17.25 -52.60
N HIS A 165 10.05 -17.10 -53.16
CA HIS A 165 11.28 -17.65 -52.57
C HIS A 165 11.59 -17.06 -51.18
N PHE A 166 11.18 -15.81 -50.95
CA PHE A 166 11.37 -15.10 -49.68
C PHE A 166 10.16 -15.25 -48.73
N GLY A 167 9.20 -16.12 -49.06
CA GLY A 167 7.99 -16.33 -48.24
C GLY A 167 7.00 -15.17 -48.27
N LEU A 168 7.08 -14.30 -49.28
CA LEU A 168 6.18 -13.16 -49.44
C LEU A 168 4.96 -13.55 -50.28
N ARG A 169 3.84 -12.84 -50.10
CA ARG A 169 2.56 -13.21 -50.73
C ARG A 169 2.40 -12.62 -52.12
N SER A 170 3.13 -11.54 -52.42
CA SER A 170 3.02 -10.88 -53.71
C SER A 170 4.24 -10.03 -54.06
N GLN A 171 4.33 -9.64 -55.33
CA GLN A 171 5.25 -8.61 -55.81
C GLN A 171 5.03 -7.27 -55.07
N LYS A 172 3.79 -6.95 -54.66
CA LYS A 172 3.50 -5.74 -53.88
C LYS A 172 4.18 -5.76 -52.51
N ASP A 173 4.32 -6.94 -51.89
CA ASP A 173 5.04 -7.08 -50.61
C ASP A 173 6.54 -6.82 -50.79
N MET A 174 7.14 -7.27 -51.89
CA MET A 174 8.53 -6.96 -52.25
C MET A 174 8.75 -5.46 -52.52
N LEU A 175 7.81 -4.82 -53.24
CA LEU A 175 7.82 -3.38 -53.48
C LEU A 175 7.74 -2.60 -52.17
N PHE A 176 6.89 -3.04 -51.26
CA PHE A 176 6.78 -2.47 -49.92
C PHE A 176 8.11 -2.59 -49.17
N LEU A 177 8.72 -3.77 -49.08
CA LEU A 177 10.02 -3.96 -48.42
C LEU A 177 11.12 -3.06 -49.01
N SER A 178 11.20 -2.99 -50.35
CA SER A 178 12.12 -2.09 -51.04
C SER A 178 11.90 -0.62 -50.67
N SER A 179 10.65 -0.19 -50.54
CA SER A 179 10.30 1.20 -50.16
C SER A 179 10.62 1.51 -48.69
N GLN A 180 10.54 0.50 -47.81
CA GLN A 180 10.83 0.65 -46.39
C GLN A 180 12.33 0.55 -46.10
N TYR A 181 13.12 -0.16 -46.92
CA TYR A 181 14.52 -0.43 -46.64
C TYR A 181 15.32 0.83 -46.31
N ASP A 182 15.25 1.86 -47.17
CA ASP A 182 16.01 3.10 -46.97
C ASP A 182 15.56 3.83 -45.69
N ARG A 183 14.25 3.83 -45.39
CA ARG A 183 13.72 4.41 -44.15
C ARG A 183 14.20 3.63 -42.93
N VAL A 184 14.06 2.31 -42.93
CA VAL A 184 14.46 1.44 -41.81
C VAL A 184 15.95 1.52 -41.57
N MET A 185 16.77 1.47 -42.63
CA MET A 185 18.21 1.60 -42.51
C MET A 185 18.62 3.00 -42.08
N MET A 186 17.98 4.05 -42.57
CA MET A 186 18.20 5.42 -42.09
C MET A 186 17.88 5.57 -40.59
N HIS A 187 16.80 4.97 -40.09
CA HIS A 187 16.45 5.03 -38.67
C HIS A 187 17.36 4.13 -37.82
N ARG A 188 17.67 2.92 -38.26
CA ARG A 188 18.67 2.03 -37.63
C ARG A 188 20.01 2.76 -37.52
N ASN A 189 20.45 3.36 -38.61
CA ASN A 189 21.68 4.11 -38.70
C ASN A 189 21.58 5.36 -37.83
N GLY A 190 20.49 6.15 -37.85
CA GLY A 190 20.30 7.30 -36.97
C GLY A 190 20.42 6.94 -35.48
N VAL A 191 19.76 5.85 -35.05
CA VAL A 191 19.87 5.33 -33.68
C VAL A 191 21.27 4.79 -33.35
N ALA A 192 22.01 4.29 -34.34
CA ALA A 192 23.39 3.82 -34.21
C ALA A 192 24.46 4.91 -34.43
N HIS A 193 24.07 6.08 -34.92
CA HIS A 193 24.95 7.18 -35.29
C HIS A 193 24.80 8.37 -34.36
N GLU A 194 23.66 8.55 -33.71
CA GLU A 194 23.47 9.68 -32.80
C GLU A 194 23.30 9.21 -31.37
N ILE A 195 24.06 9.83 -30.46
CA ILE A 195 23.93 9.63 -29.02
C ILE A 195 23.72 10.98 -28.34
N THR A 196 22.95 10.97 -27.26
CA THR A 196 22.74 12.15 -26.40
C THR A 196 23.60 12.06 -25.15
N GLY A 197 23.80 13.18 -24.45
CA GLY A 197 24.46 13.17 -23.15
C GLY A 197 23.77 12.22 -22.16
N GLU A 198 22.44 12.25 -22.12
CA GLU A 198 21.65 11.42 -21.18
C GLU A 198 21.76 9.93 -21.50
N SER A 199 21.58 9.53 -22.77
CA SER A 199 21.72 8.13 -23.18
C SER A 199 23.15 7.61 -22.97
N THR A 200 24.15 8.44 -23.25
CA THR A 200 25.57 8.11 -23.01
C THR A 200 25.87 7.96 -21.54
N TYR A 201 25.32 8.82 -20.69
CA TYR A 201 25.50 8.72 -19.24
C TYR A 201 25.02 7.36 -18.71
N HIS A 202 23.82 6.93 -19.10
CA HIS A 202 23.27 5.63 -18.70
C HIS A 202 24.09 4.47 -19.25
N ALA A 203 24.50 4.53 -20.52
CA ALA A 203 25.36 3.52 -21.12
C ALA A 203 26.69 3.38 -20.37
N PHE A 204 27.31 4.51 -20.03
CA PHE A 204 28.64 4.55 -19.43
C PHE A 204 28.66 4.16 -17.95
N GLN A 205 27.49 4.06 -17.29
CA GLN A 205 27.40 3.43 -15.96
C GLN A 205 27.84 1.96 -15.95
N HIS A 206 27.83 1.31 -17.12
CA HIS A 206 28.19 -0.10 -17.27
C HIS A 206 29.67 -0.32 -17.64
N LEU A 207 30.49 0.73 -17.70
CA LEU A 207 31.92 0.65 -17.96
C LEU A 207 32.69 0.01 -16.79
N LYS A 208 33.76 -0.71 -17.11
CA LYS A 208 34.75 -1.18 -16.11
C LYS A 208 35.64 -0.02 -15.66
N ALA A 209 36.26 -0.13 -14.49
CA ALA A 209 36.99 0.97 -13.83
C ALA A 209 37.97 1.73 -14.74
N ARG A 210 38.85 1.03 -15.46
CA ARG A 210 39.82 1.66 -16.37
C ARG A 210 39.14 2.38 -17.54
N GLU A 211 38.13 1.77 -18.13
CA GLU A 211 37.38 2.38 -19.23
C GLU A 211 36.58 3.60 -18.76
N LYS A 212 36.01 3.53 -17.54
CA LYS A 212 35.26 4.64 -16.93
C LYS A 212 36.13 5.89 -16.76
N ALA A 213 37.41 5.74 -16.42
CA ALA A 213 38.33 6.87 -16.35
C ALA A 213 38.54 7.52 -17.72
N ILE A 214 38.82 6.73 -18.76
CA ILE A 214 39.10 7.22 -20.12
C ILE A 214 37.84 7.83 -20.75
N TYR A 215 36.76 7.07 -20.80
CA TYR A 215 35.49 7.52 -21.36
C TYR A 215 34.84 8.61 -20.51
N GLY A 216 35.16 8.72 -19.21
CA GLY A 216 34.75 9.84 -18.36
C GLY A 216 35.37 11.17 -18.79
N MET A 217 36.65 11.16 -19.20
CA MET A 217 37.29 12.35 -19.78
C MET A 217 36.64 12.75 -21.12
N LEU A 218 36.39 11.77 -22.00
CA LEU A 218 35.70 11.99 -23.27
C LEU A 218 34.27 12.49 -23.07
N PHE A 219 33.54 11.91 -22.12
CA PHE A 219 32.19 12.32 -21.77
C PHE A 219 32.17 13.79 -21.33
N LYS A 220 33.08 14.18 -20.43
CA LYS A 220 33.21 15.58 -20.01
C LYS A 220 33.54 16.51 -21.18
N HIS A 221 34.42 16.08 -22.08
CA HIS A 221 34.80 16.86 -23.27
C HIS A 221 33.60 17.11 -24.18
N TYR A 222 32.84 16.08 -24.53
CA TYR A 222 31.74 16.20 -25.48
C TYR A 222 30.46 16.78 -24.91
N PHE A 223 30.14 16.48 -23.65
CA PHE A 223 28.90 16.88 -22.99
C PHE A 223 29.07 17.99 -21.95
N LEU A 224 30.29 18.49 -21.79
CA LEU A 224 30.63 19.68 -21.00
C LEU A 224 30.34 19.54 -19.49
N CYS A 225 30.10 18.33 -18.99
CA CYS A 225 29.85 18.05 -17.57
C CYS A 225 30.51 16.72 -17.16
N PRO A 226 31.24 16.66 -16.03
CA PRO A 226 31.79 15.41 -15.50
C PRO A 226 30.69 14.39 -15.17
N MET A 227 30.97 13.11 -15.43
CA MET A 227 30.00 12.03 -15.23
C MET A 227 29.55 11.91 -13.77
N GLU A 228 30.43 12.21 -12.81
CA GLU A 228 30.16 12.14 -11.37
C GLU A 228 29.11 13.17 -10.93
N LYS A 229 29.04 14.30 -11.65
CA LYS A 229 28.16 15.44 -11.35
C LYS A 229 26.90 15.45 -12.22
N TRP A 230 26.78 14.52 -13.17
CA TRP A 230 25.74 14.54 -14.19
C TRP A 230 24.31 14.58 -13.62
N LYS A 231 24.03 13.76 -12.60
CA LYS A 231 22.69 13.69 -11.99
C LYS A 231 22.27 14.98 -11.27
N THR A 232 23.24 15.69 -10.71
CA THR A 232 22.99 16.83 -9.81
C THR A 232 23.21 18.18 -10.47
N GLU A 233 24.09 18.26 -11.47
CA GLU A 233 24.56 19.53 -12.04
C GLU A 233 24.36 19.66 -13.56
N ALA A 234 23.99 18.60 -14.30
CA ALA A 234 23.83 18.70 -15.75
C ALA A 234 22.55 19.46 -16.16
N THR A 235 22.70 20.42 -17.07
CA THR A 235 21.57 21.16 -17.65
C THR A 235 20.82 20.35 -18.69
N ASP A 236 19.61 20.78 -19.05
CA ASP A 236 18.83 20.11 -20.08
C ASP A 236 19.48 20.24 -21.46
N GLU A 237 20.19 21.34 -21.76
CA GLU A 237 20.98 21.48 -22.99
C GLU A 237 22.10 20.44 -23.03
N GLN A 238 22.79 20.20 -21.92
CA GLN A 238 23.86 19.20 -21.85
C GLN A 238 23.30 17.78 -22.01
N LYS A 239 22.16 17.48 -21.39
CA LYS A 239 21.48 16.18 -21.51
C LYS A 239 21.03 15.87 -22.92
N ASN A 240 20.53 16.88 -23.63
CA ASN A 240 20.01 16.75 -24.98
C ASN A 240 21.06 17.00 -26.08
N ARG A 241 22.29 17.36 -25.73
CA ARG A 241 23.38 17.55 -26.69
C ARG A 241 23.66 16.25 -27.45
N ILE A 242 23.67 16.35 -28.78
CA ILE A 242 23.83 15.21 -29.70
C ILE A 242 25.28 15.14 -30.19
N ILE A 243 25.84 13.94 -30.22
CA ILE A 243 27.03 13.60 -31.00
C ILE A 243 26.58 12.71 -32.14
N SER A 244 26.85 13.13 -33.38
CA SER A 244 26.59 12.35 -34.58
C SER A 244 27.87 11.71 -35.11
N ASN A 245 27.76 10.45 -35.45
CA ASN A 245 28.79 9.60 -36.01
C ASN A 245 29.13 10.01 -37.47
N CYS A 246 30.32 9.67 -37.95
CA CYS A 246 30.66 9.64 -39.38
C CYS A 246 30.44 8.23 -39.95
N THR A 247 30.18 8.13 -41.24
CA THR A 247 29.99 6.82 -41.89
C THR A 247 31.34 6.16 -42.15
N ASP A 248 31.36 4.81 -42.23
CA ASP A 248 32.60 4.09 -42.54
C ASP A 248 33.13 4.48 -43.92
N GLU A 249 32.22 4.77 -44.88
CA GLU A 249 32.61 5.25 -46.20
C GLU A 249 33.31 6.63 -46.14
N GLU A 250 32.84 7.55 -45.28
CA GLU A 250 33.48 8.87 -45.10
C GLU A 250 34.90 8.75 -44.51
N LEU A 251 35.12 7.77 -43.64
CA LEU A 251 36.44 7.48 -43.06
C LEU A 251 37.36 6.80 -44.09
N GLU A 252 36.85 5.81 -44.83
CA GLU A 252 37.62 5.06 -45.84
C GLU A 252 38.03 5.93 -47.03
N GLU A 253 37.14 6.77 -47.57
CA GLU A 253 37.46 7.70 -48.66
C GLU A 253 38.58 8.67 -48.26
N TYR A 254 38.59 9.13 -47.01
CA TYR A 254 39.64 10.01 -46.52
C TYR A 254 40.99 9.28 -46.39
N LEU A 255 40.98 8.06 -45.84
CA LEU A 255 42.20 7.26 -45.65
C LEU A 255 42.81 6.76 -46.97
N GLN A 256 42.00 6.59 -48.02
CA GLN A 256 42.48 6.22 -49.36
C GLN A 256 43.01 7.42 -50.16
N GLY A 257 42.72 8.65 -49.73
CA GLY A 257 43.17 9.90 -50.35
C GLY A 257 44.44 10.51 -49.75
N VAL A 258 45.08 9.82 -48.80
CA VAL A 258 46.36 10.19 -48.15
C VAL A 258 47.50 9.31 -48.67
#